data_AF-A0A256W5Q5-F1
#
_entry.id   AF-A0A256W5Q5-F1
#
_cell.length_a   1.000
_cell.length_b   1.000
_cell.length_c   1.000
_cell.angle_alpha   90.00
_cell.angle_beta   90.00
_cell.angle_gamma   90.00
#
_symmetry.space_group_name_H-M   'P 1'
#
loop_
_entity.id
_entity.type
_entity.pdbx_description
1 polymer ?
#
loop_
_entity_poly.entity_id
_entity_poly.type
_entity_poly.pdbx_seq_one_letter_code
_entity_poly.pdbx_strand_id
1 'polypeptide(L)'
;MMQIIQNIKNNRLYIISSLIIFVLLNISYVFDVSPKFDHTYLPFLYVFNLSKFIIISILSIFITTVGAHIKSEFIRLIWFIVLVMQYYSSAILYAYIPDISFGVVFQYIILLLVLFFADYFKTDIKLPSISLVNNHKIFMLLSVVLFTPFIYYYWQFISIGDLFLNKEDVSQTRALFRTVNIPFLGYLISPLSRVLFPVLMVYSIKSRKYYLFVISAMAIAYLFLCSATKSVLVGGILSVFFYYGDRWRDKFKLFSLLLILLLIISFVASNFFSMKLITDAFVRRVFFVPPYLDNIYHYYFTDNFTYWGHSPFGMHIHDVSFMNGKGISMFIGEDVLNFEGLNANIGIITEGYLSFGFIGVFMHSLAFASIFVYIRILKISPHYFGIVFAYLFYLNSSLLSTLLITHGLLFLLLIFTLFLQNTKENFDN
;
A
#
# COMPACT_ATOMS: atom_id res chain seq x y z
N MET A 1 17.93 -32.45 8.82
CA MET A 1 17.20 -32.96 7.63
C MET A 1 15.78 -32.40 7.53
N MET A 2 14.92 -32.55 8.56
CA MET A 2 13.50 -32.11 8.52
C MET A 2 13.30 -30.59 8.29
N GLN A 3 14.13 -29.72 8.90
CA GLN A 3 14.10 -28.28 8.65
C GLN A 3 14.48 -27.91 7.20
N ILE A 4 15.45 -28.62 6.60
CA ILE A 4 15.88 -28.39 5.21
C ILE A 4 14.76 -28.76 4.25
N ILE A 5 14.13 -29.93 4.45
CA ILE A 5 12.98 -30.38 3.65
C ILE A 5 11.82 -29.38 3.74
N GLN A 6 11.53 -28.89 4.95
CA GLN A 6 10.48 -27.89 5.14
C GLN A 6 10.81 -26.57 4.41
N ASN A 7 12.08 -26.15 4.42
CA ASN A 7 12.51 -24.94 3.73
C ASN A 7 12.39 -25.08 2.20
N ILE A 8 12.81 -26.22 1.65
CA ILE A 8 12.65 -26.54 0.23
C ILE A 8 11.17 -26.52 -0.17
N LYS A 9 10.29 -27.14 0.62
CA LYS A 9 8.84 -27.15 0.35
C LYS A 9 8.24 -25.75 0.33
N ASN A 10 8.65 -24.89 1.27
CA ASN A 10 8.16 -23.51 1.31
C ASN A 10 8.66 -22.68 0.13
N ASN A 11 9.92 -22.83 -0.27
CA ASN A 11 10.48 -22.11 -1.42
C ASN A 11 9.79 -22.54 -2.72
N ARG A 12 9.49 -23.83 -2.87
CA ARG A 12 8.70 -24.33 -4.01
C ARG A 12 7.30 -23.72 -4.05
N LEU A 13 6.58 -23.72 -2.92
CA LEU A 13 5.25 -23.10 -2.83
C LEU A 13 5.32 -21.61 -3.19
N TYR A 14 6.33 -20.90 -2.69
CA TYR A 14 6.56 -19.49 -3.00
C TYR A 14 6.72 -19.25 -4.49
N ILE A 15 7.64 -19.97 -5.15
CA ILE A 15 7.92 -19.80 -6.57
C ILE A 15 6.68 -20.14 -7.40
N ILE A 16 6.05 -21.28 -7.13
CA ILE A 16 4.87 -21.74 -7.89
C ILE A 16 3.72 -20.74 -7.78
N SER A 17 3.37 -20.31 -6.56
CA SER A 17 2.28 -19.34 -6.37
C SER A 17 2.59 -17.99 -7.03
N SER A 18 3.84 -17.51 -6.92
CA SER A 18 4.29 -16.29 -7.60
C SER A 18 4.14 -16.38 -9.12
N LEU A 19 4.55 -17.49 -9.73
CA LEU A 19 4.46 -17.68 -11.18
C LEU A 19 3.01 -17.88 -11.65
N ILE A 20 2.17 -18.57 -10.87
CA ILE A 20 0.73 -18.68 -11.15
C ILE A 20 0.10 -17.28 -11.17
N ILE A 21 0.41 -16.43 -10.18
CA ILE A 21 -0.09 -15.06 -10.14
C ILE A 21 0.39 -14.25 -11.35
N PHE A 22 1.67 -14.38 -11.72
CA PHE A 22 2.21 -13.72 -12.91
C PHE A 22 1.45 -14.13 -14.20
N VAL A 23 1.20 -15.43 -14.38
CA VAL A 23 0.43 -15.95 -15.52
C VAL A 23 -1.01 -15.44 -15.49
N LEU A 24 -1.68 -15.49 -14.33
CA LEU A 24 -3.04 -14.98 -14.18
C LEU A 24 -3.14 -13.48 -14.46
N LEU A 25 -2.17 -12.67 -14.02
CA LEU A 25 -2.11 -11.24 -14.34
C LEU A 25 -1.92 -10.99 -15.83
N ASN A 26 -1.09 -11.79 -16.53
CA ASN A 26 -0.97 -11.70 -17.99
C ASN A 26 -2.30 -12.03 -18.68
N ILE A 27 -2.97 -13.12 -18.27
CA ILE A 27 -4.28 -13.51 -18.79
C ILE A 27 -5.30 -12.38 -18.55
N SER A 28 -5.39 -11.85 -17.33
CA SER A 28 -6.29 -10.74 -17.02
C SER A 28 -5.95 -9.49 -17.83
N TYR A 29 -4.67 -9.21 -18.11
CA TYR A 29 -4.31 -8.08 -18.94
C TYR A 29 -4.83 -8.23 -20.38
N VAL A 30 -4.52 -9.36 -21.01
CA VAL A 30 -4.81 -9.62 -22.43
C VAL A 30 -6.30 -9.77 -22.69
N PHE A 31 -7.02 -10.49 -21.82
CA PHE A 31 -8.42 -10.83 -22.08
C PHE A 31 -9.42 -9.89 -21.39
N ASP A 32 -9.04 -9.22 -20.28
CA ASP A 32 -9.95 -8.33 -19.56
C ASP A 32 -9.56 -6.87 -19.67
N VAL A 33 -8.34 -6.51 -19.28
CA VAL A 33 -7.98 -5.10 -19.09
C VAL A 33 -7.83 -4.38 -20.43
N SER A 34 -7.05 -4.93 -21.36
CA SER A 34 -6.84 -4.24 -22.63
C SER A 34 -8.13 -4.10 -23.46
N PRO A 35 -8.91 -5.16 -23.72
CA PRO A 35 -10.09 -5.05 -24.58
C PRO A 35 -11.24 -4.21 -24.01
N LYS A 36 -11.28 -3.99 -22.68
CA LYS A 36 -12.39 -3.31 -22.00
C LYS A 36 -12.07 -1.86 -21.62
N PHE A 37 -10.80 -1.47 -21.64
CA PHE A 37 -10.33 -0.17 -21.15
C PHE A 37 -9.38 0.58 -22.10
N ASP A 38 -9.25 0.11 -23.35
CA ASP A 38 -8.54 0.79 -24.44
C ASP A 38 -9.10 2.20 -24.74
N HIS A 39 -10.41 2.40 -24.60
CA HIS A 39 -11.08 3.69 -24.84
C HIS A 39 -11.19 4.61 -23.62
N THR A 40 -10.51 4.29 -22.51
CA THR A 40 -10.57 5.15 -21.32
C THR A 40 -9.51 6.25 -21.35
N TYR A 41 -9.61 7.18 -20.39
CA TYR A 41 -8.62 8.26 -20.20
C TYR A 41 -7.17 7.77 -20.02
N LEU A 42 -6.98 6.50 -19.65
CA LEU A 42 -5.69 5.79 -19.71
C LEU A 42 -5.85 4.59 -20.65
N PRO A 43 -5.50 4.73 -21.95
CA PRO A 43 -5.70 3.67 -22.92
C PRO A 43 -4.78 2.48 -22.64
N PHE A 44 -5.35 1.33 -22.25
CA PHE A 44 -4.62 0.08 -22.05
C PHE A 44 -4.52 -0.68 -23.39
N LEU A 45 -3.49 -0.37 -24.17
CA LEU A 45 -3.27 -0.95 -25.50
C LEU A 45 -2.76 -2.39 -25.44
N TYR A 46 -3.07 -3.17 -26.48
CA TYR A 46 -2.49 -4.50 -26.71
C TYR A 46 -1.71 -4.51 -28.02
N VAL A 47 -0.39 -4.31 -27.91
CA VAL A 47 0.56 -4.45 -29.01
C VAL A 47 1.63 -5.43 -28.56
N PHE A 48 1.42 -6.71 -28.88
CA PHE A 48 2.31 -7.78 -28.44
C PHE A 48 3.70 -7.64 -29.06
N ASN A 49 4.73 -7.56 -28.20
CA ASN A 49 6.12 -7.62 -28.62
C ASN A 49 6.81 -8.84 -28.01
N LEU A 50 7.11 -9.83 -28.87
CA LEU A 50 7.72 -11.10 -28.46
C LEU A 50 9.05 -10.90 -27.70
N SER A 51 9.90 -9.98 -28.17
CA SER A 51 11.20 -9.74 -27.54
C SER A 51 11.06 -9.19 -26.12
N LYS A 52 10.19 -8.18 -25.92
CA LYS A 52 9.89 -7.62 -24.60
C LYS A 52 9.30 -8.69 -23.69
N PHE A 53 8.38 -9.51 -24.20
CA PHE A 53 7.73 -10.59 -23.45
C PHE A 53 8.71 -11.69 -22.99
N ILE A 54 9.67 -12.09 -23.84
CA ILE A 54 10.69 -13.07 -23.44
C ILE A 54 11.60 -12.49 -22.35
N ILE A 55 12.07 -11.25 -22.52
CA ILE A 55 12.93 -10.56 -21.54
C ILE A 55 12.26 -10.50 -20.17
N ILE A 56 11.02 -9.98 -20.09
CA ILE A 56 10.31 -9.84 -18.82
C ILE A 56 9.93 -11.19 -18.20
N SER A 57 9.68 -12.23 -19.00
CA SER A 57 9.42 -13.57 -18.49
C SER A 57 10.66 -14.17 -17.82
N ILE A 58 11.83 -14.07 -18.46
CA ILE A 58 13.11 -14.53 -17.89
C ILE A 58 13.44 -13.75 -16.62
N LEU A 59 13.33 -12.42 -16.66
CA LEU A 59 13.57 -11.58 -15.49
C LEU A 59 12.59 -11.90 -14.35
N SER A 60 11.32 -12.15 -14.64
CA SER A 60 10.33 -12.50 -13.63
C SER A 60 10.63 -13.83 -12.95
N ILE A 61 11.07 -14.85 -13.70
CA ILE A 61 11.51 -16.13 -13.14
C ILE A 61 12.75 -15.92 -12.25
N PHE A 62 13.73 -15.14 -12.72
CA PHE A 62 14.94 -14.83 -11.98
C PHE A 62 14.65 -14.12 -10.66
N ILE A 63 13.92 -12.98 -10.70
CA ILE A 63 13.59 -12.17 -9.54
C ILE A 63 12.73 -12.94 -8.53
N THR A 64 11.81 -13.79 -9.01
CA THR A 64 11.04 -14.70 -8.14
C THR A 64 11.96 -15.68 -7.41
N THR A 65 12.93 -16.24 -8.11
CA THR A 65 13.90 -17.18 -7.55
C THR A 65 14.79 -16.49 -6.51
N VAL A 66 15.23 -15.25 -6.76
CA VAL A 66 15.97 -14.43 -5.79
C VAL A 66 15.14 -14.23 -4.51
N GLY A 67 13.86 -13.85 -4.63
CA GLY A 67 12.97 -13.66 -3.48
C GLY A 67 12.79 -14.91 -2.61
N ALA A 68 12.86 -16.11 -3.20
CA ALA A 68 12.78 -17.37 -2.46
C ALA A 68 13.97 -17.61 -1.51
N HIS A 69 15.10 -16.93 -1.74
CA HIS A 69 16.32 -17.04 -0.92
C HIS A 69 16.37 -16.07 0.28
N ILE A 70 15.38 -15.19 0.42
CA ILE A 70 15.25 -14.29 1.57
C ILE A 70 14.99 -15.11 2.84
N LYS A 71 15.80 -14.86 3.87
CA LYS A 71 15.80 -15.62 5.13
C LYS A 71 14.69 -15.18 6.06
N SER A 72 14.47 -13.87 6.24
CA SER A 72 13.39 -13.38 7.07
C SER A 72 12.03 -13.62 6.40
N GLU A 73 11.14 -14.35 7.09
CA GLU A 73 9.80 -14.61 6.58
C GLU A 73 8.98 -13.33 6.40
N PHE A 74 9.21 -12.34 7.26
CA PHE A 74 8.56 -11.03 7.16
C PHE A 74 9.04 -10.28 5.92
N ILE A 75 10.36 -10.13 5.73
CA ILE A 75 10.89 -9.44 4.54
C ILE A 75 10.54 -10.18 3.26
N ARG A 76 10.53 -11.52 3.27
CA ARG A 76 10.09 -12.32 2.12
C ARG A 76 8.61 -12.09 1.77
N LEU A 77 7.75 -11.86 2.76
CA LEU A 77 6.35 -11.49 2.54
C LEU A 77 6.24 -10.08 1.94
N ILE A 78 6.99 -9.11 2.48
CA ILE A 78 7.04 -7.74 1.92
C ILE A 78 7.54 -7.76 0.48
N TRP A 79 8.63 -8.49 0.22
CA TRP A 79 9.17 -8.72 -1.12
C TRP A 79 8.12 -9.26 -2.07
N PHE A 80 7.40 -10.32 -1.66
CA PHE A 80 6.38 -10.94 -2.49
C PHE A 80 5.26 -9.96 -2.87
N ILE A 81 4.85 -9.11 -1.94
CA ILE A 81 3.80 -8.12 -2.19
C ILE A 81 4.29 -7.07 -3.19
N VAL A 82 5.51 -6.57 -3.02
CA VAL A 82 6.14 -5.64 -3.99
C VAL A 82 6.31 -6.30 -5.36
N LEU A 83 6.78 -7.55 -5.38
CA LEU A 83 6.96 -8.34 -6.59
C LEU A 83 5.66 -8.42 -7.40
N VAL A 84 4.57 -8.74 -6.72
CA VAL A 84 3.27 -8.99 -7.37
C VAL A 84 2.53 -7.69 -7.71
N MET A 85 2.49 -6.73 -6.78
CA MET A 85 1.71 -5.50 -6.96
C MET A 85 2.39 -4.45 -7.84
N GLN A 86 3.72 -4.46 -7.92
CA GLN A 86 4.48 -3.41 -8.61
C GLN A 86 5.31 -3.97 -9.75
N TYR A 87 6.19 -4.93 -9.47
CA TYR A 87 7.12 -5.44 -10.49
C TYR A 87 6.40 -6.23 -11.59
N TYR A 88 5.56 -7.21 -11.26
CA TYR A 88 4.84 -7.98 -12.28
C TYR A 88 3.93 -7.10 -13.13
N SER A 89 3.24 -6.16 -12.51
CA SER A 89 2.32 -5.29 -13.23
C SER A 89 3.05 -4.35 -14.19
N SER A 90 4.16 -3.74 -13.76
CA SER A 90 5.02 -2.93 -14.65
C SER A 90 5.66 -3.75 -15.76
N ALA A 91 6.13 -4.96 -15.46
CA ALA A 91 6.71 -5.88 -16.43
C ALA A 91 5.70 -6.28 -17.53
N ILE A 92 4.46 -6.56 -17.14
CA ILE A 92 3.35 -6.88 -18.06
C ILE A 92 3.03 -5.67 -18.94
N LEU A 93 2.88 -4.47 -18.37
CA LEU A 93 2.63 -3.27 -19.18
C LEU A 93 3.75 -3.01 -20.20
N TYR A 94 5.02 -3.17 -19.80
CA TYR A 94 6.16 -3.05 -20.71
C TYR A 94 6.08 -4.02 -21.89
N ALA A 95 5.59 -5.25 -21.66
CA ALA A 95 5.49 -6.27 -22.70
C ALA A 95 4.43 -5.96 -23.78
N TYR A 96 3.36 -5.26 -23.41
CA TYR A 96 2.17 -5.09 -24.26
C TYR A 96 1.90 -3.66 -24.72
N ILE A 97 2.46 -2.65 -24.06
CA ILE A 97 2.30 -1.24 -24.45
C ILE A 97 3.64 -0.74 -25.03
N PRO A 98 3.68 -0.25 -26.28
CA PRO A 98 4.93 0.15 -26.94
C PRO A 98 5.71 1.22 -26.17
N ASP A 99 5.01 2.24 -25.69
CA ASP A 99 5.57 3.48 -25.12
C ASP A 99 5.91 3.38 -23.62
N ILE A 100 5.72 2.20 -23.01
CA ILE A 100 6.17 1.98 -21.65
C ILE A 100 7.70 1.82 -21.65
N SER A 101 8.38 2.68 -20.90
CA SER A 101 9.83 2.65 -20.71
C SER A 101 10.24 1.44 -19.86
N PHE A 102 11.33 0.78 -20.24
CA PHE A 102 11.95 -0.24 -19.38
C PHE A 102 12.42 0.33 -18.04
N GLY A 103 12.64 1.65 -17.96
CA GLY A 103 13.01 2.34 -16.72
C GLY A 103 12.00 2.14 -15.59
N VAL A 104 10.70 2.05 -15.91
CA VAL A 104 9.62 1.76 -14.95
C VAL A 104 9.69 0.34 -14.41
N VAL A 105 10.15 -0.63 -15.21
CA VAL A 105 10.41 -2.00 -14.71
C VAL A 105 11.67 -2.00 -13.87
N PHE A 106 12.70 -1.30 -14.34
CA PHE A 106 14.02 -1.26 -13.71
C PHE A 106 14.00 -0.63 -12.31
N GLN A 107 13.18 0.41 -12.08
CA GLN A 107 13.06 0.99 -10.74
C GLN A 107 12.58 -0.02 -9.68
N TYR A 108 11.66 -0.92 -10.06
CA TYR A 108 11.17 -1.97 -9.16
C TYR A 108 12.15 -3.11 -9.01
N ILE A 109 13.00 -3.38 -10.01
CA ILE A 109 14.15 -4.28 -9.86
C ILE A 109 15.12 -3.71 -8.81
N ILE A 110 15.43 -2.40 -8.85
CA ILE A 110 16.27 -1.75 -7.84
C ILE A 110 15.65 -1.91 -6.45
N LEU A 111 14.37 -1.57 -6.27
CA LEU A 111 13.67 -1.73 -4.99
C LEU A 111 13.78 -3.15 -4.45
N LEU A 112 13.47 -4.13 -5.30
CA LEU A 112 13.58 -5.52 -4.93
C LEU A 112 15.02 -5.82 -4.53
N LEU A 113 16.04 -5.62 -5.37
CA LEU A 113 17.44 -5.88 -4.99
C LEU A 113 17.86 -5.24 -3.65
N VAL A 114 17.45 -4.00 -3.38
CA VAL A 114 17.71 -3.34 -2.09
C VAL A 114 17.05 -4.08 -0.92
N LEU A 115 15.79 -4.53 -1.04
CA LEU A 115 15.13 -5.37 -0.03
C LEU A 115 15.85 -6.71 0.20
N PHE A 116 16.47 -7.27 -0.84
CA PHE A 116 17.18 -8.55 -0.77
C PHE A 116 18.40 -8.38 0.11
N PHE A 117 19.21 -7.36 -0.18
CA PHE A 117 20.39 -7.04 0.61
C PHE A 117 20.03 -6.57 2.03
N ALA A 118 18.93 -5.83 2.19
CA ALA A 118 18.43 -5.41 3.50
C ALA A 118 18.07 -6.59 4.43
N ASP A 119 17.69 -7.75 3.87
CA ASP A 119 17.45 -8.95 4.67
C ASP A 119 18.71 -9.40 5.44
N TYR A 120 19.89 -9.24 4.85
CA TYR A 120 21.17 -9.63 5.44
C TYR A 120 21.66 -8.67 6.53
N PHE A 121 21.08 -7.47 6.62
CA PHE A 121 21.42 -6.51 7.65
C PHE A 121 20.91 -7.01 9.00
N LYS A 122 21.82 -7.33 9.93
CA LYS A 122 21.50 -7.75 11.29
C LYS A 122 21.81 -6.61 12.24
N THR A 123 20.81 -6.18 12.99
CA THR A 123 20.97 -5.17 14.04
C THR A 123 20.11 -5.52 15.23
N ASP A 124 20.75 -5.68 16.38
CA ASP A 124 20.09 -5.89 17.66
C ASP A 124 20.02 -4.56 18.41
N ILE A 125 19.07 -3.71 18.02
CA ILE A 125 18.83 -2.43 18.69
C ILE A 125 17.82 -2.65 19.81
N LYS A 126 18.22 -2.37 21.04
CA LYS A 126 17.30 -2.32 22.19
C LYS A 126 16.60 -0.97 22.19
N LEU A 127 15.33 -0.95 21.80
CA LEU A 127 14.47 0.23 21.86
C LEU A 127 13.65 0.26 23.16
N PRO A 128 13.32 1.46 23.68
CA PRO A 128 12.43 1.59 24.83
C PRO A 128 11.02 1.08 24.47
N SER A 129 10.43 0.29 25.36
CA SER A 129 9.09 -0.28 25.15
C SER A 129 8.21 -0.16 26.40
N ILE A 130 6.94 0.14 26.13
CA ILE A 130 5.82 0.18 27.07
C ILE A 130 4.84 -0.90 26.61
N SER A 131 4.98 -2.13 27.13
CA SER A 131 4.16 -3.28 26.70
C SER A 131 2.67 -2.94 26.65
N LEU A 132 2.03 -3.12 25.47
CA LEU A 132 0.59 -2.89 25.29
C LEU A 132 -0.25 -3.77 26.22
N VAL A 133 0.21 -5.00 26.50
CA VAL A 133 -0.52 -5.96 27.36
C VAL A 133 -0.71 -5.35 28.76
N ASN A 134 0.37 -4.81 29.32
CA ASN A 134 0.37 -4.24 30.66
C ASN A 134 -0.25 -2.82 30.70
N ASN A 135 -0.10 -2.07 29.60
CA ASN A 135 -0.45 -0.65 29.55
C ASN A 135 -1.61 -0.31 28.60
N HIS A 136 -2.49 -1.27 28.32
CA HIS A 136 -3.64 -1.06 27.41
C HIS A 136 -4.54 0.10 27.84
N LYS A 137 -4.63 0.42 29.13
CA LYS A 137 -5.35 1.61 29.63
C LYS A 137 -4.75 2.93 29.14
N ILE A 138 -3.42 3.04 29.08
CA ILE A 138 -2.73 4.23 28.54
C ILE A 138 -3.02 4.35 27.04
N PHE A 139 -2.99 3.23 26.32
CA PHE A 139 -3.32 3.21 24.88
C PHE A 139 -4.77 3.61 24.61
N MET A 140 -5.71 3.14 25.43
CA MET A 140 -7.11 3.56 25.37
C MET A 140 -7.27 5.04 25.68
N LEU A 141 -6.62 5.55 26.73
CA LEU A 141 -6.65 6.97 27.08
C LEU A 141 -6.13 7.83 25.94
N LEU A 142 -4.99 7.47 25.34
CA LEU A 142 -4.45 8.15 24.16
C LEU A 142 -5.46 8.17 23.01
N SER A 143 -6.09 7.03 22.74
CA SER A 143 -7.10 6.90 21.68
C SER A 143 -8.32 7.79 21.94
N VAL A 144 -8.82 7.84 23.18
CA VAL A 144 -9.95 8.70 23.57
C VAL A 144 -9.58 10.18 23.48
N VAL A 145 -8.42 10.58 24.00
CA VAL A 145 -7.95 11.98 23.94
C VAL A 145 -7.85 12.47 22.50
N LEU A 146 -7.25 11.67 21.61
CA LEU A 146 -7.11 12.03 20.20
C LEU A 146 -8.45 11.98 19.43
N PHE A 147 -9.39 11.14 19.85
CA PHE A 147 -10.71 11.02 19.22
C PHE A 147 -11.69 12.11 19.65
N THR A 148 -11.57 12.63 20.89
CA THR A 148 -12.52 13.60 21.48
C THR A 148 -12.76 14.85 20.62
N PRO A 149 -11.74 15.48 19.98
CA PRO A 149 -11.95 16.62 19.09
C PRO A 149 -12.93 16.31 17.93
N PHE A 150 -12.94 15.08 17.41
CA PHE A 150 -13.84 14.70 16.32
C PHE A 150 -15.30 14.63 16.78
N ILE A 151 -15.55 14.20 18.02
CA ILE A 151 -16.89 14.22 18.60
C ILE A 151 -17.34 15.68 18.76
N TYR A 152 -16.49 16.52 19.36
CA TYR A 152 -16.83 17.92 19.65
C TYR A 152 -17.15 18.72 18.38
N TYR A 153 -16.33 18.60 17.33
CA TYR A 153 -16.48 19.42 16.12
C TYR A 153 -17.44 18.83 15.07
N TYR A 154 -17.56 17.50 14.95
CA TYR A 154 -18.28 16.90 13.83
C TYR A 154 -19.62 16.25 14.17
N TRP A 155 -19.96 16.06 15.45
CA TRP A 155 -21.21 15.39 15.86
C TRP A 155 -22.47 15.97 15.20
N GLN A 156 -22.54 17.29 15.02
CA GLN A 156 -23.72 17.99 14.50
C GLN A 156 -23.93 17.83 12.98
N PHE A 157 -22.91 17.37 12.25
CA PHE A 157 -22.90 17.32 10.79
C PHE A 157 -23.04 15.90 10.24
N ILE A 158 -23.15 14.90 11.11
CA ILE A 158 -23.16 13.50 10.69
C ILE A 158 -24.58 13.04 10.35
N SER A 159 -24.74 12.56 9.13
CA SER A 159 -25.93 11.81 8.71
C SER A 159 -25.64 10.31 8.74
N ILE A 160 -26.52 9.52 9.36
CA ILE A 160 -26.42 8.05 9.38
C ILE A 160 -26.57 7.47 7.96
N GLY A 161 -27.27 8.18 7.07
CA GLY A 161 -27.46 7.78 5.66
C GLY A 161 -26.13 7.59 4.91
N ASP A 162 -25.09 8.33 5.28
CA ASP A 162 -23.76 8.26 4.65
C ASP A 162 -23.05 6.90 4.86
N LEU A 163 -23.43 6.14 5.89
CA LEU A 163 -22.90 4.79 6.11
C LEU A 163 -23.29 3.82 4.99
N PHE A 164 -24.40 4.07 4.30
CA PHE A 164 -24.86 3.23 3.19
C PHE A 164 -24.17 3.54 1.85
N LEU A 165 -23.19 4.44 1.84
CA LEU A 165 -22.39 4.80 0.67
C LEU A 165 -23.21 5.39 -0.50
N ASN A 166 -24.36 6.01 -0.20
CA ASN A 166 -25.12 6.77 -1.18
C ASN A 166 -24.26 7.94 -1.69
N LYS A 167 -24.04 8.00 -3.01
CA LYS A 167 -23.06 8.94 -3.62
C LYS A 167 -23.43 10.42 -3.44
N GLU A 168 -24.73 10.73 -3.42
CA GLU A 168 -25.23 12.11 -3.30
C GLU A 168 -25.01 12.64 -1.89
N ASP A 169 -25.42 11.87 -0.87
CA ASP A 169 -25.27 12.23 0.55
C ASP A 169 -23.79 12.41 0.92
N VAL A 170 -22.93 11.46 0.52
CA VAL A 170 -21.48 11.51 0.79
C VAL A 170 -20.81 12.75 0.18
N SER A 171 -21.30 13.23 -0.97
CA SER A 171 -20.76 14.40 -1.65
C SER A 171 -21.20 15.71 -1.00
N GLN A 172 -22.46 15.78 -0.54
CA GLN A 172 -22.98 16.92 0.22
C GLN A 172 -22.31 17.04 1.59
N THR A 173 -22.14 15.91 2.28
CA THR A 173 -21.43 15.81 3.55
C THR A 173 -19.98 16.29 3.42
N ARG A 174 -19.28 15.95 2.32
CA ARG A 174 -17.94 16.52 2.03
C ARG A 174 -17.96 18.03 1.81
N ALA A 175 -18.98 18.56 1.16
CA ALA A 175 -19.10 20.00 0.94
C ALA A 175 -19.29 20.75 2.28
N LEU A 176 -20.12 20.20 3.17
CA LEU A 176 -20.32 20.72 4.54
C LEU A 176 -19.05 20.62 5.39
N PHE A 177 -18.30 19.52 5.32
CA PHE A 177 -17.06 19.41 6.07
C PHE A 177 -15.94 20.33 5.58
N ARG A 178 -15.96 20.72 4.30
CA ARG A 178 -15.05 21.74 3.77
C ARG A 178 -15.32 23.13 4.36
N THR A 179 -16.52 23.42 4.89
CA THR A 179 -16.80 24.72 5.53
C THR A 179 -16.33 24.76 6.99
N VAL A 180 -16.25 23.62 7.67
CA VAL A 180 -15.74 23.52 9.06
C VAL A 180 -14.21 23.43 9.10
N ASN A 181 -13.58 23.06 7.98
CA ASN A 181 -12.13 22.84 7.75
C ASN A 181 -11.17 23.25 8.90
N ILE A 182 -10.91 22.32 9.82
CA ILE A 182 -9.85 22.44 10.84
C ILE A 182 -8.66 21.59 10.35
N PRO A 183 -7.58 22.20 9.85
CA PRO A 183 -6.46 21.46 9.24
C PRO A 183 -5.84 20.42 10.17
N PHE A 184 -5.74 20.74 11.47
CA PHE A 184 -5.20 19.84 12.49
C PHE A 184 -5.98 18.52 12.58
N LEU A 185 -7.31 18.54 12.48
CA LEU A 185 -8.13 17.32 12.51
C LEU A 185 -7.86 16.44 11.28
N GLY A 186 -7.59 17.04 10.12
CA GLY A 186 -7.19 16.31 8.91
C GLY A 186 -5.97 15.41 9.15
N TYR A 187 -4.97 15.90 9.91
CA TYR A 187 -3.78 15.12 10.25
C TYR A 187 -4.00 14.05 11.32
N LEU A 188 -5.04 14.18 12.16
CA LEU A 188 -5.37 13.18 13.20
C LEU A 188 -6.21 12.01 12.70
N ILE A 189 -6.96 12.18 11.59
CA ILE A 189 -7.80 11.11 11.02
C ILE A 189 -6.97 9.86 10.73
N SER A 190 -5.84 10.03 10.04
CA SER A 190 -5.00 8.90 9.61
C SER A 190 -4.40 8.11 10.79
N PRO A 191 -3.73 8.73 11.78
CA PRO A 191 -3.31 8.06 13.02
C PRO A 191 -4.43 7.28 13.72
N LEU A 192 -5.62 7.86 13.86
CA LEU A 192 -6.72 7.18 14.55
C LEU A 192 -7.25 5.99 13.75
N SER A 193 -7.60 6.21 12.48
CA SER A 193 -8.31 5.21 11.68
C SER A 193 -7.41 4.14 11.07
N ARG A 194 -6.12 4.44 10.88
CA ARG A 194 -5.16 3.53 10.23
C ARG A 194 -4.21 2.88 11.23
N VAL A 195 -4.05 3.45 12.43
CA VAL A 195 -3.13 2.93 13.45
C VAL A 195 -3.87 2.56 14.72
N LEU A 196 -4.37 3.53 15.50
CA LEU A 196 -4.84 3.29 16.87
C LEU A 196 -6.02 2.31 16.93
N PHE A 197 -7.10 2.59 16.20
CA PHE A 197 -8.27 1.73 16.23
C PHE A 197 -8.02 0.35 15.60
N PRO A 198 -7.30 0.22 14.47
CA PRO A 198 -6.87 -1.09 13.98
C PRO A 198 -6.01 -1.89 14.98
N VAL A 199 -5.09 -1.24 15.70
CA VAL A 199 -4.32 -1.90 16.78
C VAL A 199 -5.25 -2.36 17.91
N LEU A 200 -6.19 -1.52 18.36
CA LEU A 200 -7.19 -1.89 19.36
C LEU A 200 -8.06 -3.06 18.90
N MET A 201 -8.48 -3.09 17.62
CA MET A 201 -9.25 -4.20 17.06
C MET A 201 -8.47 -5.51 17.16
N VAL A 202 -7.22 -5.55 16.72
CA VAL A 202 -6.38 -6.77 16.83
C VAL A 202 -6.18 -7.17 18.29
N TYR A 203 -5.87 -6.22 19.17
CA TYR A 203 -5.70 -6.46 20.61
C TYR A 203 -6.99 -7.01 21.25
N SER A 204 -8.15 -6.45 20.88
CA SER A 204 -9.45 -6.83 21.44
C SER A 204 -9.87 -8.25 21.08
N ILE A 205 -9.62 -8.68 19.84
CA ILE A 205 -9.86 -10.07 19.41
C ILE A 205 -8.95 -11.00 20.21
N LYS A 206 -7.65 -10.67 20.31
CA LYS A 206 -6.67 -11.50 21.01
C LYS A 206 -6.94 -11.62 22.51
N SER A 207 -7.32 -10.53 23.16
CA SER A 207 -7.65 -10.48 24.59
C SER A 207 -9.09 -10.90 24.93
N ARG A 208 -9.88 -11.31 23.92
CA ARG A 208 -11.32 -11.65 24.04
C ARG A 208 -12.19 -10.51 24.60
N LYS A 209 -11.72 -9.26 24.53
CA LYS A 209 -12.45 -8.06 24.97
C LYS A 209 -13.30 -7.50 23.84
N TYR A 210 -14.33 -8.24 23.42
CA TYR A 210 -15.14 -7.91 22.24
C TYR A 210 -15.84 -6.54 22.32
N TYR A 211 -16.10 -6.01 23.52
CA TYR A 211 -16.61 -4.64 23.65
C TYR A 211 -15.63 -3.58 23.09
N LEU A 212 -14.32 -3.76 23.27
CA LEU A 212 -13.31 -2.88 22.68
C LEU A 212 -13.27 -2.99 21.16
N PHE A 213 -13.55 -4.18 20.63
CA PHE A 213 -13.66 -4.39 19.19
C PHE A 213 -14.80 -3.54 18.62
N VAL A 214 -15.98 -3.63 19.23
CA VAL A 214 -17.17 -2.88 18.81
C VAL A 214 -16.93 -1.38 18.90
N ILE A 215 -16.38 -0.88 20.02
CA ILE A 215 -16.05 0.55 20.18
C ILE A 215 -15.07 1.01 19.09
N SER A 216 -14.02 0.23 18.82
CA SER A 216 -13.02 0.60 17.81
C SER A 216 -13.61 0.59 16.39
N ALA A 217 -14.46 -0.38 16.08
CA ALA A 217 -15.16 -0.46 14.80
C ALA A 217 -16.13 0.71 14.62
N MET A 218 -16.89 1.07 15.67
CA MET A 218 -17.77 2.23 15.66
C MET A 218 -16.99 3.54 15.52
N ALA A 219 -15.82 3.67 16.16
CA ALA A 219 -14.97 4.84 16.03
C ALA A 219 -14.40 4.98 14.60
N ILE A 220 -13.98 3.87 13.97
CA ILE A 220 -13.56 3.87 12.55
C ILE A 220 -14.73 4.25 11.63
N ALA A 221 -15.93 3.71 11.87
CA ALA A 221 -17.12 4.07 11.11
C ALA A 221 -17.47 5.56 11.29
N TYR A 222 -17.37 6.09 12.51
CA TYR A 222 -17.55 7.51 12.79
C TYR A 222 -16.53 8.40 12.06
N LEU A 223 -15.24 8.02 12.08
CA LEU A 223 -14.21 8.74 11.33
C LEU A 223 -14.43 8.67 9.82
N PHE A 224 -14.98 7.55 9.33
CA PHE A 224 -15.38 7.44 7.93
C PHE A 224 -16.51 8.41 7.60
N LEU A 225 -17.47 8.60 8.50
CA LEU A 225 -18.52 9.61 8.31
C LEU A 225 -17.94 11.02 8.31
N CYS A 226 -16.95 11.32 9.16
CA CYS A 226 -16.30 12.64 9.20
C CYS A 226 -15.48 12.97 7.94
N SER A 227 -14.89 11.97 7.28
CA SER A 227 -13.99 12.20 6.13
C SER A 227 -14.59 11.81 4.78
N ALA A 228 -15.60 10.95 4.79
CA ALA A 228 -16.20 10.32 3.61
C ALA A 228 -15.18 9.57 2.72
N THR A 229 -14.01 9.20 3.22
CA THR A 229 -12.96 8.52 2.43
C THR A 229 -12.93 7.02 2.70
N LYS A 230 -13.20 6.19 1.68
CA LYS A 230 -13.24 4.72 1.79
C LYS A 230 -11.96 4.11 2.40
N SER A 231 -10.81 4.73 2.19
CA SER A 231 -9.52 4.31 2.76
C SER A 231 -9.48 4.28 4.29
N VAL A 232 -10.35 5.03 4.97
CA VAL A 232 -10.46 5.03 6.44
C VAL A 232 -10.93 3.67 6.97
N LEU A 233 -11.83 2.99 6.26
CA LEU A 233 -12.34 1.67 6.63
C LEU A 233 -11.35 0.55 6.33
N VAL A 234 -10.53 0.73 5.28
CA VAL A 234 -9.63 -0.30 4.75
C VAL A 234 -8.66 -0.82 5.81
N GLY A 235 -8.08 0.06 6.64
CA GLY A 235 -7.15 -0.34 7.70
C GLY A 235 -7.78 -1.28 8.74
N GLY A 236 -9.01 -0.98 9.17
CA GLY A 236 -9.76 -1.82 10.11
C GLY A 236 -10.12 -3.19 9.50
N ILE A 237 -10.67 -3.18 8.28
CA ILE A 237 -11.06 -4.40 7.56
C ILE A 237 -9.84 -5.32 7.35
N LEU A 238 -8.73 -4.78 6.85
CA LEU A 238 -7.51 -5.55 6.62
C LEU A 238 -6.93 -6.11 7.91
N SER A 239 -7.04 -5.40 9.02
CA SER A 239 -6.54 -5.86 10.33
C SER A 239 -7.32 -7.04 10.86
N VAL A 240 -8.63 -7.08 10.65
CA VAL A 240 -9.47 -8.24 10.97
C VAL A 240 -9.19 -9.39 10.00
N PHE A 241 -9.14 -9.09 8.71
CA PHE A 241 -8.92 -10.10 7.67
C PHE A 241 -7.58 -10.84 7.86
N PHE A 242 -6.50 -10.10 8.07
CA PHE A 242 -5.17 -10.64 8.33
C PHE A 242 -4.92 -10.99 9.79
N TYR A 243 -5.93 -11.04 10.66
CA TYR A 243 -5.77 -11.51 12.03
C TYR A 243 -5.35 -12.99 12.05
N TYR A 244 -6.01 -13.83 11.24
CA TYR A 244 -5.86 -15.29 11.26
C TYR A 244 -4.49 -15.77 10.76
N GLY A 245 -3.89 -16.72 11.49
CA GLY A 245 -2.59 -17.33 11.19
C GLY A 245 -1.47 -16.79 12.08
N ASP A 246 -0.76 -17.70 12.75
CA ASP A 246 0.22 -17.33 13.78
C ASP A 246 1.61 -17.01 13.22
N ARG A 247 1.88 -17.39 11.96
CA ARG A 247 3.19 -17.23 11.31
C ARG A 247 3.09 -16.34 10.08
N TRP A 248 4.20 -15.66 9.76
CA TRP A 248 4.32 -14.87 8.53
C TRP A 248 4.09 -15.70 7.26
N ARG A 249 4.48 -16.99 7.29
CA ARG A 249 4.19 -17.94 6.19
C ARG A 249 2.70 -18.15 5.95
N ASP A 250 1.87 -18.05 6.98
CA ASP A 250 0.43 -18.24 6.83
C ASP A 250 -0.21 -17.00 6.21
N LYS A 251 0.29 -15.80 6.55
CA LYS A 251 -0.09 -14.55 5.88
C LYS A 251 0.27 -14.58 4.39
N PHE A 252 1.45 -15.09 4.06
CA PHE A 252 1.87 -15.32 2.68
C PHE A 252 0.89 -16.23 1.93
N LYS A 253 0.54 -17.39 2.50
CA LYS A 253 -0.41 -18.33 1.87
C LYS A 253 -1.79 -17.71 1.71
N LEU A 254 -2.29 -17.03 2.75
CA LEU A 254 -3.59 -16.37 2.74
C LEU A 254 -3.65 -15.30 1.65
N PHE A 255 -2.65 -14.42 1.58
CA PHE A 255 -2.56 -13.38 0.56
C PHE A 255 -2.47 -13.98 -0.85
N SER A 256 -1.61 -14.98 -1.05
CA SER A 256 -1.45 -15.65 -2.35
C SER A 256 -2.74 -16.32 -2.82
N LEU A 257 -3.41 -17.06 -1.92
CA LEU A 257 -4.67 -17.73 -2.22
C LEU A 257 -5.77 -16.72 -2.55
N LEU A 258 -5.94 -15.69 -1.72
CA LEU A 258 -6.93 -14.64 -1.95
C LEU A 258 -6.68 -13.94 -3.29
N LEU A 259 -5.44 -13.64 -3.62
CA LEU A 259 -5.13 -12.99 -4.88
C LEU A 259 -5.45 -13.88 -6.09
N ILE A 260 -5.06 -15.15 -6.03
CA ILE A 260 -5.39 -16.13 -7.09
C ILE A 260 -6.91 -16.23 -7.26
N LEU A 261 -7.66 -16.36 -6.16
CA LEU A 261 -9.12 -16.43 -6.19
C LEU A 261 -9.73 -15.15 -6.76
N LEU A 262 -9.25 -13.97 -6.36
CA LEU A 262 -9.75 -12.69 -6.87
C LEU A 262 -9.47 -12.52 -8.37
N LEU A 263 -8.31 -12.95 -8.87
CA LEU A 263 -8.00 -12.91 -10.29
C LEU A 263 -8.91 -13.86 -11.08
N ILE A 264 -9.12 -15.08 -10.60
CA ILE A 264 -10.04 -16.05 -11.22
C ILE A 264 -11.49 -15.53 -11.20
N ILE A 265 -11.96 -15.04 -10.05
CA ILE A 265 -13.32 -14.49 -9.89
C ILE A 265 -13.49 -13.27 -10.80
N SER A 266 -12.50 -12.37 -10.85
CA SER A 266 -12.53 -11.22 -11.76
C SER A 266 -12.67 -11.67 -13.21
N PHE A 267 -11.85 -12.62 -13.64
CA PHE A 267 -11.87 -13.14 -15.00
C PHE A 267 -13.22 -13.79 -15.35
N VAL A 268 -13.74 -14.63 -14.45
CA VAL A 268 -15.03 -15.31 -14.65
C VAL A 268 -16.19 -14.31 -14.65
N ALA A 269 -16.25 -13.41 -13.66
CA ALA A 269 -17.29 -12.37 -13.56
C ALA A 269 -17.32 -11.48 -14.81
N SER A 270 -16.15 -11.10 -15.31
CA SER A 270 -16.03 -10.16 -16.42
C SER A 270 -16.37 -10.78 -17.77
N ASN A 271 -16.01 -12.05 -18.01
CA ASN A 271 -16.22 -12.70 -19.31
C ASN A 271 -17.51 -13.51 -19.42
N PHE A 272 -17.99 -14.10 -18.32
CA PHE A 272 -19.22 -14.92 -18.34
C PHE A 272 -20.45 -14.15 -17.89
N PHE A 273 -20.30 -13.16 -17.00
CA PHE A 273 -21.42 -12.39 -16.45
C PHE A 273 -21.42 -10.92 -16.88
N SER A 274 -20.48 -10.51 -17.74
CA SER A 274 -20.29 -9.12 -18.17
C SER A 274 -20.12 -8.11 -17.02
N MET A 275 -19.71 -8.58 -15.83
CA MET A 275 -19.54 -7.75 -14.64
C MET A 275 -18.14 -7.14 -14.60
N LYS A 276 -18.01 -5.91 -15.08
CA LYS A 276 -16.71 -5.20 -15.12
C LYS A 276 -16.25 -4.65 -13.77
N LEU A 277 -17.11 -4.63 -12.75
CA LEU A 277 -16.85 -3.97 -11.47
C LEU A 277 -15.58 -4.49 -10.79
N ILE A 278 -15.41 -5.81 -10.70
CA ILE A 278 -14.25 -6.43 -10.03
C ILE A 278 -12.98 -6.18 -10.84
N THR A 279 -13.05 -6.33 -12.16
CA THR A 279 -11.92 -6.04 -13.05
C THR A 279 -11.48 -4.58 -12.95
N ASP A 280 -12.41 -3.61 -12.98
CA ASP A 280 -12.08 -2.19 -12.84
C ASP A 280 -11.52 -1.89 -11.45
N ALA A 281 -12.29 -2.22 -10.41
CA ALA A 281 -12.02 -1.78 -9.05
C ALA A 281 -10.78 -2.45 -8.45
N PHE A 282 -10.52 -3.71 -8.81
CA PHE A 282 -9.42 -4.48 -8.28
C PHE A 282 -8.31 -4.66 -9.30
N VAL A 283 -8.52 -5.39 -10.40
CA VAL A 283 -7.42 -5.76 -11.31
C VAL A 283 -6.77 -4.53 -11.94
N ARG A 284 -7.56 -3.69 -12.61
CA ARG A 284 -7.06 -2.50 -13.31
C ARG A 284 -6.49 -1.50 -12.32
N ARG A 285 -7.27 -1.06 -11.31
CA ARG A 285 -6.85 0.02 -10.40
C ARG A 285 -5.73 -0.37 -9.44
N VAL A 286 -5.63 -1.62 -9.01
CA VAL A 286 -4.59 -2.04 -8.06
C VAL A 286 -3.29 -2.40 -8.79
N PHE A 287 -3.38 -3.10 -9.92
CA PHE A 287 -2.18 -3.61 -10.61
C PHE A 287 -1.75 -2.72 -11.77
N PHE A 288 -2.66 -2.27 -12.64
CA PHE A 288 -2.26 -1.68 -13.93
C PHE A 288 -2.29 -0.15 -13.97
N VAL A 289 -3.15 0.52 -13.20
CA VAL A 289 -3.17 1.99 -13.14
C VAL A 289 -1.88 2.56 -12.53
N PRO A 290 -1.35 2.06 -11.39
CA PRO A 290 -0.13 2.61 -10.80
C PRO A 290 1.09 2.59 -11.75
N PRO A 291 1.50 1.45 -12.35
CA PRO A 291 2.65 1.44 -13.25
C PRO A 291 2.41 2.21 -14.56
N TYR A 292 1.16 2.40 -14.99
CA TYR A 292 0.84 3.29 -16.10
C TYR A 292 1.12 4.75 -15.74
N LEU A 293 0.66 5.19 -14.55
CA LEU A 293 0.98 6.52 -14.04
C LEU A 293 2.48 6.69 -13.82
N ASP A 294 3.17 5.68 -13.30
CA ASP A 294 4.63 5.72 -13.16
C ASP A 294 5.34 6.01 -14.49
N ASN A 295 4.84 5.46 -15.60
CA ASN A 295 5.38 5.74 -16.92
C ASN A 295 5.16 7.18 -17.38
N ILE A 296 3.99 7.76 -17.09
CA ILE A 296 3.70 9.18 -17.39
C ILE A 296 4.69 10.07 -16.64
N TYR A 297 4.90 9.81 -15.36
CA TYR A 297 5.88 10.51 -14.55
C TYR A 297 7.30 10.31 -15.05
N HIS A 298 7.66 9.07 -15.40
CA HIS A 298 8.96 8.76 -15.96
C HIS A 298 9.23 9.58 -17.22
N TYR A 299 8.29 9.59 -18.17
CA TYR A 299 8.42 10.34 -19.41
C TYR A 299 8.51 11.85 -19.18
N TYR A 300 7.61 12.42 -18.37
CA TYR A 300 7.56 13.86 -18.13
C TYR A 300 8.80 14.40 -17.40
N PHE A 301 9.30 13.65 -16.42
CA PHE A 301 10.45 14.07 -15.59
C PHE A 301 11.79 13.57 -16.10
N THR A 302 11.83 12.83 -17.21
CA THR A 302 13.08 12.60 -17.93
C THR A 302 13.58 13.98 -18.40
N ASP A 303 14.80 14.33 -18.00
CA ASP A 303 15.47 15.62 -18.25
C ASP A 303 14.98 16.84 -17.43
N ASN A 304 13.95 16.69 -16.57
CA ASN A 304 13.39 17.80 -15.78
C ASN A 304 13.17 17.43 -14.31
N PHE A 305 14.18 16.90 -13.63
CA PHE A 305 14.03 16.46 -12.24
C PHE A 305 13.63 17.60 -11.30
N THR A 306 12.82 17.25 -10.31
CA THR A 306 12.29 18.21 -9.31
C THR A 306 13.24 18.48 -8.16
N TYR A 307 14.25 17.63 -7.93
CA TYR A 307 15.20 17.72 -6.81
C TYR A 307 14.52 17.91 -5.44
N TRP A 308 13.37 17.26 -5.22
CA TRP A 308 12.48 17.41 -4.04
C TRP A 308 11.80 18.78 -3.87
N GLY A 309 11.87 19.68 -4.84
CA GLY A 309 11.17 20.97 -4.80
C GLY A 309 9.65 20.84 -4.61
N HIS A 310 9.05 19.72 -5.04
CA HIS A 310 7.63 19.42 -4.85
C HIS A 310 7.27 18.93 -3.44
N SER A 311 8.26 18.57 -2.62
CA SER A 311 8.07 17.99 -1.29
C SER A 311 8.33 19.03 -0.20
N PRO A 312 7.60 19.01 0.93
CA PRO A 312 7.91 19.88 2.07
C PRO A 312 9.35 19.78 2.57
N PHE A 313 10.02 18.64 2.36
CA PHE A 313 11.42 18.45 2.76
C PHE A 313 12.43 19.16 1.84
N GLY A 314 12.03 19.54 0.63
CA GLY A 314 12.92 20.12 -0.38
C GLY A 314 12.39 21.38 -1.06
N MET A 315 11.32 21.99 -0.54
CA MET A 315 10.64 23.15 -1.12
C MET A 315 11.55 24.36 -1.40
N HIS A 316 12.73 24.43 -0.75
CA HIS A 316 13.71 25.50 -0.94
C HIS A 316 14.94 25.08 -1.77
N ILE A 317 14.99 23.84 -2.27
CA ILE A 317 16.14 23.30 -3.01
C ILE A 317 16.05 23.69 -4.50
N HIS A 318 14.85 23.62 -5.08
CA HIS A 318 14.63 23.84 -6.50
C HIS A 318 13.29 24.52 -6.75
N ASP A 319 13.28 25.50 -7.66
CA ASP A 319 12.04 26.18 -8.03
C ASP A 319 11.17 25.25 -8.88
N VAL A 320 9.93 25.08 -8.43
CA VAL A 320 8.90 24.28 -9.11
C VAL A 320 7.69 25.15 -9.48
N SER A 321 7.95 26.43 -9.77
CA SER A 321 6.96 27.42 -10.20
C SER A 321 6.13 26.98 -11.42
N PHE A 322 6.67 26.11 -12.28
CA PHE A 322 5.92 25.52 -13.40
C PHE A 322 4.66 24.74 -12.98
N MET A 323 4.56 24.31 -11.71
CA MET A 323 3.37 23.66 -11.16
C MET A 323 2.24 24.63 -10.79
N ASN A 324 2.46 25.95 -10.90
CA ASN A 324 1.47 26.99 -10.61
C ASN A 324 0.80 26.85 -9.23
N GLY A 325 1.56 26.42 -8.22
CA GLY A 325 1.07 26.22 -6.85
C GLY A 325 0.22 24.95 -6.65
N LYS A 326 0.04 24.12 -7.67
CA LYS A 326 -0.64 22.82 -7.55
C LYS A 326 0.30 21.77 -6.94
N GLY A 327 -0.29 20.80 -6.24
CA GLY A 327 0.44 19.60 -5.84
C GLY A 327 0.83 18.75 -7.05
N ILE A 328 1.98 18.09 -7.00
CA ILE A 328 2.56 17.34 -8.13
C ILE A 328 1.60 16.31 -8.76
N SER A 329 0.73 15.67 -7.98
CA SER A 329 -0.27 14.71 -8.49
C SER A 329 -1.43 15.38 -9.21
N MET A 330 -1.82 16.58 -8.77
CA MET A 330 -2.84 17.38 -9.42
C MET A 330 -2.30 18.03 -10.70
N PHE A 331 -1.05 18.52 -10.66
CA PHE A 331 -0.35 19.05 -11.84
C PHE A 331 -0.29 18.01 -12.97
N ILE A 332 0.18 16.78 -12.69
CA ILE A 332 0.21 15.74 -13.72
C ILE A 332 -1.20 15.34 -14.19
N GLY A 333 -2.18 15.28 -13.28
CA GLY A 333 -3.55 14.92 -13.64
C GLY A 333 -4.26 15.96 -14.53
N GLU A 334 -4.12 17.24 -14.20
CA GLU A 334 -4.82 18.33 -14.87
C GLU A 334 -4.04 18.91 -16.04
N ASP A 335 -2.76 19.23 -15.84
CA ASP A 335 -1.98 20.01 -16.82
C ASP A 335 -1.25 19.12 -17.82
N VAL A 336 -0.86 17.90 -17.42
CA VAL A 336 -0.18 16.94 -18.32
C VAL A 336 -1.16 15.98 -18.98
N LEU A 337 -2.09 15.41 -18.20
CA LEU A 337 -3.09 14.49 -18.74
C LEU A 337 -4.36 15.19 -19.26
N ASN A 338 -4.54 16.49 -19.01
CA ASN A 338 -5.72 17.27 -19.42
C ASN A 338 -7.04 16.74 -18.85
N PHE A 339 -7.03 16.24 -17.60
CA PHE A 339 -8.24 15.82 -16.88
C PHE A 339 -8.45 16.66 -15.63
N GLU A 340 -9.38 17.61 -15.73
CA GLU A 340 -9.74 18.50 -14.62
C GLU A 340 -10.14 17.73 -13.35
N GLY A 341 -9.56 18.10 -12.20
CA GLY A 341 -9.79 17.47 -10.91
C GLY A 341 -9.14 16.10 -10.72
N LEU A 342 -8.39 15.58 -11.70
CA LEU A 342 -7.70 14.30 -11.57
C LEU A 342 -6.45 14.44 -10.68
N ASN A 343 -6.31 13.54 -9.71
CA ASN A 343 -5.08 13.39 -8.94
C ASN A 343 -4.35 12.12 -9.40
N ALA A 344 -3.27 12.30 -10.16
CA ALA A 344 -2.42 11.22 -10.67
C ALA A 344 -1.43 10.76 -9.57
N ASN A 345 -1.94 10.08 -8.55
CA ASN A 345 -1.12 9.66 -7.42
C ASN A 345 -0.14 8.54 -7.80
N ILE A 346 1.11 8.69 -7.37
CA ILE A 346 2.19 7.72 -7.54
C ILE A 346 2.79 7.30 -6.20
N GLY A 347 3.55 6.22 -6.21
CA GLY A 347 4.26 5.71 -5.05
C GLY A 347 5.62 6.37 -4.80
N ILE A 348 6.20 6.04 -3.66
CA ILE A 348 7.49 6.59 -3.21
C ILE A 348 8.66 6.27 -4.16
N ILE A 349 8.61 5.17 -4.91
CA ILE A 349 9.72 4.78 -5.80
C ILE A 349 9.79 5.71 -7.01
N THR A 350 8.62 5.99 -7.59
CA THR A 350 8.46 6.95 -8.69
C THR A 350 8.76 8.37 -8.22
N GLU A 351 8.46 8.72 -6.95
CA GLU A 351 8.93 9.96 -6.36
C GLU A 351 10.47 10.05 -6.37
N GLY A 352 11.15 8.96 -6.02
CA GLY A 352 12.61 8.87 -6.15
C GLY A 352 13.06 9.21 -7.57
N TYR A 353 12.41 8.62 -8.59
CA TYR A 353 12.75 8.87 -9.99
C TYR A 353 12.56 10.34 -10.39
N LEU A 354 11.39 10.94 -10.16
CA LEU A 354 11.15 12.34 -10.54
C LEU A 354 12.01 13.34 -9.75
N SER A 355 12.63 12.92 -8.64
CA SER A 355 13.47 13.77 -7.81
C SER A 355 14.92 13.80 -8.29
N PHE A 356 15.52 12.63 -8.54
CA PHE A 356 16.96 12.51 -8.87
C PHE A 356 17.23 11.36 -9.87
N GLY A 357 16.27 10.99 -10.71
CA GLY A 357 16.37 9.83 -11.59
C GLY A 357 16.62 8.53 -10.82
N PHE A 358 17.44 7.65 -11.40
CA PHE A 358 17.74 6.35 -10.78
C PHE A 358 18.53 6.44 -9.45
N ILE A 359 19.26 7.55 -9.21
CA ILE A 359 19.89 7.80 -7.92
C ILE A 359 18.81 7.98 -6.85
N GLY A 360 17.77 8.76 -7.17
CA GLY A 360 16.64 8.97 -6.27
C GLY A 360 15.83 7.69 -6.06
N VAL A 361 15.65 6.86 -7.10
CA VAL A 361 15.05 5.51 -6.96
C VAL A 361 15.81 4.67 -5.95
N PHE A 362 17.15 4.64 -6.01
CA PHE A 362 17.97 3.91 -5.06
C PHE A 362 17.83 4.47 -3.63
N MET A 363 17.86 5.79 -3.45
CA MET A 363 17.68 6.44 -2.15
C MET A 363 16.30 6.13 -1.53
N HIS A 364 15.22 6.22 -2.33
CA HIS A 364 13.87 5.91 -1.87
C HIS A 364 13.68 4.42 -1.61
N SER A 365 14.36 3.56 -2.37
CA SER A 365 14.40 2.11 -2.09
C SER A 365 15.10 1.79 -0.77
N LEU A 366 16.18 2.53 -0.43
CA LEU A 366 16.82 2.42 0.88
C LEU A 366 15.86 2.85 2.00
N ALA A 367 15.18 3.99 1.85
CA ALA A 367 14.19 4.46 2.82
C ALA A 367 13.07 3.41 3.02
N PHE A 368 12.52 2.86 1.93
CA PHE A 368 11.55 1.77 1.98
C PHE A 368 12.07 0.57 2.77
N ALA A 369 13.26 0.07 2.40
CA ALA A 369 13.84 -1.10 3.05
C ALA A 369 14.14 -0.84 4.52
N SER A 370 14.63 0.35 4.89
CA SER A 370 14.87 0.75 6.27
C SER A 370 13.59 0.69 7.12
N ILE A 371 12.45 1.13 6.60
CA ILE A 371 11.16 1.05 7.30
C ILE A 371 10.81 -0.41 7.65
N PHE A 372 10.93 -1.34 6.69
CA PHE A 372 10.57 -2.74 6.95
C PHE A 372 11.64 -3.50 7.75
N VAL A 373 12.92 -3.15 7.60
CA VAL A 373 13.97 -3.65 8.49
C VAL A 373 13.70 -3.20 9.92
N TYR A 374 13.30 -1.94 10.13
CA TYR A 374 12.91 -1.43 11.44
C TYR A 374 11.74 -2.22 12.05
N ILE A 375 10.65 -2.40 11.29
CA ILE A 375 9.48 -3.19 11.74
C ILE A 375 9.89 -4.63 12.08
N ARG A 376 10.80 -5.24 11.32
CA ARG A 376 11.33 -6.58 11.59
C ARG A 376 12.06 -6.63 12.94
N ILE A 377 12.90 -5.63 13.25
CA ILE A 377 13.67 -5.55 14.50
C ILE A 377 12.74 -5.49 15.72
N LEU A 378 11.57 -4.86 15.57
CA LEU A 378 10.57 -4.76 16.64
C LEU A 378 9.91 -6.10 17.01
N LYS A 379 10.11 -7.18 16.23
CA LYS A 379 9.55 -8.52 16.47
C LYS A 379 8.04 -8.51 16.75
N ILE A 380 7.30 -7.74 15.96
CA ILE A 380 5.84 -7.61 16.10
C ILE A 380 5.15 -8.94 15.76
N SER A 381 4.05 -9.25 16.46
CA SER A 381 3.25 -10.44 16.17
C SER A 381 2.63 -10.39 14.76
N PRO A 382 2.60 -11.50 14.00
CA PRO A 382 1.96 -11.55 12.67
C PRO A 382 0.47 -11.15 12.63
N HIS A 383 -0.21 -11.18 13.78
CA HIS A 383 -1.61 -10.74 13.92
C HIS A 383 -1.82 -9.27 13.53
N TYR A 384 -0.79 -8.42 13.63
CA TYR A 384 -0.85 -7.01 13.24
C TYR A 384 -0.50 -6.77 11.77
N PHE A 385 -0.32 -7.83 10.96
CA PHE A 385 0.10 -7.72 9.57
C PHE A 385 -0.86 -6.90 8.70
N GLY A 386 -2.17 -6.94 8.97
CA GLY A 386 -3.15 -6.16 8.20
C GLY A 386 -2.89 -4.65 8.22
N ILE A 387 -2.35 -4.13 9.32
CA ILE A 387 -1.94 -2.72 9.44
C ILE A 387 -0.73 -2.46 8.54
N VAL A 388 0.29 -3.32 8.59
CA VAL A 388 1.48 -3.23 7.73
C VAL A 388 1.09 -3.31 6.25
N PHE A 389 0.18 -4.21 5.90
CA PHE A 389 -0.33 -4.38 4.55
C PHE A 389 -1.06 -3.13 4.03
N ALA A 390 -1.85 -2.46 4.87
CA ALA A 390 -2.48 -1.20 4.49
C ALA A 390 -1.45 -0.13 4.10
N TYR A 391 -0.32 -0.06 4.82
CA TYR A 391 0.76 0.88 4.49
C TYR A 391 1.54 0.49 3.23
N LEU A 392 1.67 -0.80 2.88
CA LEU A 392 2.21 -1.21 1.57
C LEU A 392 1.36 -0.67 0.41
N PHE A 393 0.03 -0.67 0.57
CA PHE A 393 -0.86 -0.07 -0.43
C PHE A 393 -0.68 1.45 -0.52
N TYR A 394 -0.56 2.15 0.61
CA TYR A 394 -0.32 3.59 0.63
C TYR A 394 1.05 3.97 0.06
N LEU A 395 2.09 3.18 0.31
CA LEU A 395 3.43 3.36 -0.27
C LEU A 395 3.41 3.36 -1.81
N ASN A 396 2.44 2.69 -2.41
CA ASN A 396 2.25 2.63 -3.87
C ASN A 396 1.48 3.82 -4.45
N SER A 397 0.90 4.67 -3.60
CA SER A 397 -0.04 5.72 -4.02
C SER A 397 0.15 7.04 -3.27
N SER A 398 1.27 7.20 -2.57
CA SER A 398 1.61 8.43 -1.88
C SER A 398 3.11 8.70 -1.90
N LEU A 399 3.44 9.99 -1.91
CA LEU A 399 4.78 10.51 -1.72
C LEU A 399 5.26 10.26 -0.28
N LEU A 400 6.58 10.20 -0.08
CA LEU A 400 7.22 9.87 1.18
C LEU A 400 6.86 10.83 2.31
N SER A 401 6.85 12.14 2.05
CA SER A 401 6.48 13.15 3.05
C SER A 401 5.02 13.03 3.47
N THR A 402 4.12 12.92 2.48
CA THR A 402 2.68 12.68 2.69
C THR A 402 2.44 11.37 3.44
N LEU A 403 3.20 10.32 3.13
CA LEU A 403 3.09 9.03 3.78
C LEU A 403 3.50 9.09 5.26
N LEU A 404 4.65 9.71 5.55
CA LEU A 404 5.19 9.84 6.90
C LEU A 404 4.27 10.64 7.80
N ILE A 405 3.78 11.79 7.31
CA ILE A 405 3.04 12.77 8.09
C ILE A 405 1.52 12.54 7.92
N THR A 406 0.99 12.81 6.73
CA THR A 406 -0.46 12.84 6.45
C THR A 406 -1.11 11.46 6.54
N HIS A 407 -0.43 10.40 6.12
CA HIS A 407 -0.93 9.02 6.29
C HIS A 407 -0.48 8.39 7.60
N GLY A 408 0.29 9.09 8.42
CA GLY A 408 0.64 8.68 9.78
C GLY A 408 1.60 7.50 9.85
N LEU A 409 2.44 7.24 8.83
CA LEU A 409 3.43 6.17 8.93
C LEU A 409 4.43 6.44 10.06
N LEU A 410 4.84 7.69 10.28
CA LEU A 410 5.72 8.01 11.42
C LEU A 410 5.02 7.68 12.75
N PHE A 411 3.73 8.00 12.85
CA PHE A 411 2.93 7.66 14.02
C PHE A 411 2.78 6.14 14.21
N LEU A 412 2.58 5.38 13.13
CA LEU A 412 2.61 3.92 13.15
C LEU A 412 3.91 3.40 13.75
N LEU A 413 5.06 3.89 13.25
CA LEU A 413 6.38 3.45 13.73
C LEU A 413 6.54 3.76 15.22
N LEU A 414 6.10 4.93 15.68
CA LEU A 414 6.10 5.28 17.11
C LEU A 414 5.23 4.33 17.94
N ILE A 415 4.00 4.05 17.50
CA ILE A 415 3.10 3.11 18.19
C ILE A 415 3.68 1.70 18.21
N PHE A 416 4.28 1.26 17.11
CA PHE A 416 4.90 -0.05 17.01
C PHE A 416 6.06 -0.19 18.00
N THR A 417 6.91 0.82 18.09
CA THR A 417 8.05 0.84 19.00
C THR A 417 7.63 0.89 20.46
N LEU A 418 6.72 1.80 20.79
CA LEU A 418 6.30 1.98 22.18
C LEU A 418 5.44 0.81 22.65
N PHE A 419 4.46 0.34 21.87
CA PHE A 419 3.43 -0.56 22.37
C PHE A 419 3.52 -2.00 21.85
N LEU A 420 4.01 -2.21 20.62
CA LEU A 420 3.93 -3.53 19.95
C LEU A 420 5.26 -4.28 19.86
N GLN A 421 6.36 -3.69 20.33
CA GLN A 421 7.66 -4.34 20.36
C GLN A 421 7.61 -5.64 21.19
N ASN A 422 8.22 -6.71 20.68
CA ASN A 422 8.27 -8.05 21.27
C ASN A 422 6.90 -8.68 21.60
N THR A 423 5.82 -8.19 20.98
CA THR A 423 4.49 -8.80 21.16
C THR A 423 4.45 -10.26 20.73
N LYS A 424 5.31 -10.69 19.80
CA LYS A 424 5.42 -12.10 19.44
C LYS A 424 5.81 -12.98 20.63
N GLU A 425 6.66 -12.51 21.53
CA GLU A 425 7.14 -13.27 22.68
C GLU A 425 6.17 -13.14 23.88
N ASN A 426 5.59 -11.96 24.10
CA ASN A 426 4.74 -11.67 25.26
C ASN A 426 3.34 -12.31 25.24
N PHE A 427 2.87 -12.77 24.08
CA PHE A 427 1.53 -13.36 23.97
C PHE A 427 1.53 -14.89 23.97
N ASP A 428 2.70 -15.51 23.82
CA ASP A 428 2.86 -16.97 23.82
C ASP A 428 3.15 -17.50 25.24
N ASN A 429 3.31 -16.59 26.21
CA ASN A 429 3.33 -16.83 27.66
C ASN A 429 1.99 -16.43 28.27
#